data_AF-A0A7X6YAW8-F1
#
_entry.id   AF-A0A7X6YAW8-F1
#
_cell.length_a   1.000
_cell.length_b   1.000
_cell.length_c   1.000
_cell.angle_alpha   90.00
_cell.angle_beta   90.00
_cell.angle_gamma   90.00
#
_symmetry.space_group_name_H-M   'P 1'
#
loop_
_entity.id
_entity.type
_entity.pdbx_description
1 polymer ?
#
loop_
_entity_poly.entity_id
_entity_poly.type
_entity_poly.pdbx_seq_one_letter_code
_entity_poly.pdbx_strand_id
1 'polypeptide(L)'
;GLDWTLSSDLIGYDNVNYGIWYDDLQARRVAQEQFRAAKELGVKRIIIGECGHAHRAAAISMDRMVTAENYVPRESCLPLLWELVKTKRLKFDPSKNNFPVTLHDPCNVVRAMGIVQPQREILKAIAPGFREMTPRGVYNYCCGGGSGFAIMNSMNFSDFRNKISCRMKFKQILEAFRPEIDDVNVPKYICAPCSNCKGSIRDVLEYYDATAKYNLQYGGLVELMVNALADLDRPFLEFLEE
;
A
#
# COMPACT_ATOMS: atom_id res chain seq x y z
N GLY A 1 3.49 -23.52 -3.36
CA GLY A 1 3.25 -22.07 -3.31
C GLY A 1 2.48 -21.63 -4.54
N LEU A 2 2.47 -20.33 -4.84
CA LEU A 2 2.13 -19.83 -6.17
C LEU A 2 3.34 -20.03 -7.10
N ASP A 3 3.10 -20.28 -8.39
CA ASP A 3 4.14 -20.30 -9.42
C ASP A 3 4.31 -18.86 -9.93
N TRP A 4 5.44 -18.23 -9.58
CA TRP A 4 5.73 -16.84 -9.91
C TRP A 4 7.23 -16.66 -10.18
N THR A 5 7.56 -15.61 -10.91
CA THR A 5 8.94 -15.23 -11.25
C THR A 5 9.08 -13.70 -11.23
N LEU A 6 10.31 -13.22 -11.26
CA LEU A 6 10.68 -11.82 -11.35
C LEU A 6 11.74 -11.66 -12.44
N SER A 7 11.63 -10.61 -13.26
CA SER A 7 12.65 -10.33 -14.27
C SER A 7 13.98 -9.98 -13.64
N SER A 8 15.08 -10.41 -14.24
CA SER A 8 16.42 -9.88 -13.93
C SER A 8 16.70 -8.55 -14.64
N ASP A 9 15.89 -8.16 -15.62
CA ASP A 9 15.96 -6.86 -16.29
C ASP A 9 15.47 -5.76 -15.32
N LEU A 10 16.21 -4.65 -15.23
CA LEU A 10 15.89 -3.48 -14.42
C LEU A 10 14.45 -3.00 -14.65
N ILE A 11 13.95 -3.06 -15.89
CA ILE A 11 12.58 -2.60 -16.18
C ILE A 11 11.52 -3.47 -15.50
N GLY A 12 11.81 -4.75 -15.28
CA GLY A 12 10.89 -5.65 -14.58
C GLY A 12 10.87 -5.46 -13.06
N TYR A 13 11.79 -4.68 -12.49
CA TYR A 13 11.75 -4.26 -11.09
C TYR A 13 10.97 -2.96 -10.87
N ASP A 14 10.81 -2.11 -11.91
CA ASP A 14 9.97 -0.93 -11.78
C ASP A 14 8.50 -1.34 -11.72
N ASN A 15 7.78 -0.84 -10.73
CA ASN A 15 6.34 -1.00 -10.59
C ASN A 15 5.62 0.36 -10.72
N VAL A 16 6.37 1.46 -10.69
CA VAL A 16 5.81 2.78 -10.43
C VAL A 16 5.47 3.48 -11.73
N ASN A 17 6.36 3.44 -12.72
CA ASN A 17 6.26 4.22 -13.94
C ASN A 17 5.98 5.71 -13.65
N TYR A 18 6.97 6.39 -13.07
CA TYR A 18 6.91 7.84 -12.81
C TYR A 18 6.80 8.70 -14.08
N GLY A 19 6.95 8.11 -15.27
CA GLY A 19 6.64 8.79 -16.53
C GLY A 19 5.23 9.39 -16.53
N ILE A 20 4.26 8.78 -15.84
CA ILE A 20 2.88 9.30 -15.71
C ILE A 20 2.78 10.67 -15.01
N TRP A 21 3.81 11.09 -14.28
CA TRP A 21 3.89 12.44 -13.69
C TRP A 21 4.72 13.40 -14.53
N TYR A 22 5.52 12.89 -15.46
CA TYR A 22 6.49 13.66 -16.23
C TYR A 22 5.94 13.98 -17.62
N ASP A 23 5.78 12.96 -18.47
CA ASP A 23 5.20 13.11 -19.82
C ASP A 23 4.72 11.75 -20.40
N ASP A 24 3.81 11.83 -21.38
CA ASP A 24 3.19 10.66 -22.01
C ASP A 24 4.19 9.78 -22.80
N LEU A 25 5.27 10.37 -23.33
CA LEU A 25 6.27 9.64 -24.11
C LEU A 25 7.10 8.73 -23.19
N GLN A 26 7.56 9.23 -22.05
CA GLN A 26 8.29 8.43 -21.06
C GLN A 26 7.37 7.40 -20.41
N ALA A 27 6.13 7.79 -20.07
CA ALA A 27 5.14 6.87 -19.53
C ALA A 27 4.93 5.67 -20.46
N ARG A 28 4.78 5.95 -21.77
CA ARG A 28 4.62 4.93 -22.80
C ARG A 28 5.86 4.05 -22.97
N ARG A 29 7.07 4.63 -22.97
CA ARG A 29 8.33 3.87 -23.10
C ARG A 29 8.47 2.85 -21.97
N VAL A 30 8.29 3.27 -20.72
CA VAL A 30 8.37 2.38 -19.56
C VAL A 30 7.33 1.27 -19.65
N ALA A 31 6.08 1.61 -20.01
CA ALA A 31 5.01 0.63 -20.17
C ALA A 31 5.35 -0.44 -21.21
N GLN A 32 5.83 -0.02 -22.39
CA GLN A 32 6.17 -0.94 -23.48
C GLN A 32 7.33 -1.88 -23.10
N GLU A 33 8.34 -1.37 -22.41
CA GLU A 33 9.46 -2.19 -21.94
C GLU A 33 9.05 -3.18 -20.84
N GLN A 34 8.13 -2.81 -19.95
CA GLN A 34 7.56 -3.76 -18.98
C GLN A 34 6.76 -4.88 -19.65
N PHE A 35 5.98 -4.56 -20.70
CA PHE A 35 5.28 -5.58 -21.48
C PHE A 35 6.25 -6.49 -22.25
N ARG A 36 7.35 -5.94 -22.79
CA ARG A 36 8.42 -6.74 -23.41
C ARG A 36 9.01 -7.73 -22.42
N ALA A 37 9.42 -7.26 -21.23
CA ALA A 37 9.99 -8.12 -20.19
C ALA A 37 8.99 -9.22 -19.75
N ALA A 38 7.72 -8.89 -19.58
CA ALA A 38 6.69 -9.88 -19.25
C ALA A 38 6.53 -10.96 -20.33
N LYS A 39 6.60 -10.58 -21.61
CA LYS A 39 6.55 -11.52 -22.73
C LYS A 39 7.77 -12.43 -22.81
N GLU A 40 8.97 -11.87 -22.65
CA GLU A 40 10.22 -12.63 -22.67
C GLU A 40 10.27 -13.69 -21.56
N LEU A 41 9.72 -13.36 -20.39
CA LEU A 41 9.54 -14.32 -19.29
C LEU A 41 8.44 -15.36 -19.55
N GLY A 42 7.58 -15.15 -20.55
CA GLY A 42 6.46 -16.03 -20.85
C GLY A 42 5.37 -16.04 -19.77
N VAL A 43 5.24 -14.97 -18.97
CA VAL A 43 4.25 -14.92 -17.89
C VAL A 43 2.84 -14.72 -18.43
N LYS A 44 1.85 -15.29 -17.73
CA LYS A 44 0.43 -15.18 -18.10
C LYS A 44 -0.20 -13.86 -17.68
N ARG A 45 0.35 -13.22 -16.64
CA ARG A 45 -0.10 -11.95 -16.09
C ARG A 45 0.99 -11.30 -15.25
N ILE A 46 0.95 -9.98 -15.12
CA ILE A 46 1.78 -9.19 -14.21
C ILE A 46 0.99 -8.95 -12.91
N ILE A 47 1.60 -9.22 -11.76
CA ILE A 47 1.00 -8.91 -10.47
C ILE A 47 1.53 -7.56 -9.97
N ILE A 48 0.62 -6.64 -9.69
CA ILE A 48 0.94 -5.30 -9.18
C ILE A 48 1.04 -5.39 -7.66
N GLY A 49 2.24 -5.16 -7.13
CA GLY A 49 2.48 -5.10 -5.68
C GLY A 49 1.81 -3.92 -4.98
N GLU A 50 2.01 -3.80 -3.67
CA GLU A 50 1.38 -2.77 -2.82
C GLU A 50 1.80 -1.32 -3.15
N CYS A 51 1.18 -0.74 -4.17
CA CYS A 51 1.34 0.65 -4.52
C CYS A 51 0.11 1.14 -5.27
N GLY A 52 -0.70 2.00 -4.65
CA GLY A 52 -1.84 2.60 -5.34
C GLY A 52 -1.42 3.38 -6.59
N HIS A 53 -0.27 4.03 -6.59
CA HIS A 53 0.26 4.64 -7.81
C HIS A 53 0.50 3.61 -8.91
N ALA A 54 1.20 2.52 -8.61
CA ALA A 54 1.42 1.41 -9.53
C ALA A 54 0.12 0.83 -10.08
N HIS A 55 -0.91 0.69 -9.24
CA HIS A 55 -2.23 0.23 -9.67
C HIS A 55 -2.82 1.14 -10.75
N ARG A 56 -2.75 2.47 -10.57
CA ARG A 56 -3.20 3.40 -11.61
C ARG A 56 -2.32 3.32 -12.85
N ALA A 57 -1.00 3.33 -12.67
CA ALA A 57 -0.05 3.31 -13.78
C ALA A 57 -0.24 2.03 -14.62
N ALA A 58 -0.07 0.87 -14.00
CA ALA A 58 -0.10 -0.42 -14.68
C ALA A 58 -1.52 -0.84 -15.11
N ALA A 59 -2.54 -0.75 -14.25
CA ALA A 59 -3.85 -1.32 -14.56
C ALA A 59 -4.81 -0.37 -15.28
N ILE A 60 -4.53 0.94 -15.32
CA ILE A 60 -5.44 1.92 -15.98
C ILE A 60 -4.72 2.65 -17.12
N SER A 61 -3.52 3.16 -16.86
CA SER A 61 -2.83 4.02 -17.82
C SER A 61 -2.13 3.23 -18.93
N MET A 62 -1.46 2.12 -18.58
CA MET A 62 -0.72 1.32 -19.56
C MET A 62 -1.60 0.66 -20.64
N ASP A 63 -2.90 0.45 -20.39
CA ASP A 63 -3.83 -0.06 -21.41
C ASP A 63 -3.87 0.82 -22.66
N ARG A 64 -3.61 2.12 -22.50
CA ARG A 64 -3.63 3.10 -23.58
C ARG A 64 -2.26 3.29 -24.24
N MET A 65 -1.24 2.58 -23.75
CA MET A 65 0.17 2.76 -24.13
C MET A 65 0.71 1.58 -24.94
N VAL A 66 -0.07 0.51 -25.10
CA VAL A 66 0.32 -0.75 -25.75
C VAL A 66 -0.67 -1.16 -26.83
N THR A 67 -0.19 -1.86 -27.85
CA THR A 67 -1.04 -2.50 -28.86
C THR A 67 -1.56 -3.84 -28.34
N ALA A 68 -2.66 -4.34 -28.92
CA ALA A 68 -3.23 -5.64 -28.53
C ALA A 68 -2.22 -6.80 -28.64
N GLU A 69 -1.35 -6.75 -29.65
CA GLU A 69 -0.27 -7.73 -29.83
C GLU A 69 0.69 -7.76 -28.64
N ASN A 70 0.97 -6.61 -28.03
CA ASN A 70 1.94 -6.45 -26.93
C ASN A 70 1.33 -6.50 -25.54
N TYR A 71 0.02 -6.75 -25.46
CA TYR A 71 -0.70 -6.76 -24.21
C TYR A 71 -0.39 -8.00 -23.36
N VAL A 72 -0.09 -7.78 -22.08
CA VAL A 72 -0.08 -8.83 -21.05
C VAL A 72 -1.09 -8.42 -19.96
N PRO A 73 -1.99 -9.30 -19.49
CA PRO A 73 -2.92 -8.97 -18.42
C PRO A 73 -2.20 -8.52 -17.14
N ARG A 74 -2.80 -7.59 -16.39
CA ARG A 74 -2.30 -7.17 -15.06
C ARG A 74 -3.37 -7.32 -14.01
N GLU A 75 -2.96 -7.64 -12.80
CA GLU A 75 -3.86 -7.84 -11.67
C GLU A 75 -3.28 -7.25 -10.38
N SER A 76 -4.15 -6.70 -9.54
CA SER A 76 -3.78 -6.27 -8.20
C SER A 76 -3.36 -7.45 -7.33
N CYS A 77 -2.36 -7.26 -6.47
CA CYS A 77 -2.06 -8.26 -5.45
C CYS A 77 -3.19 -8.43 -4.42
N LEU A 78 -4.07 -7.44 -4.21
CA LEU A 78 -5.03 -7.47 -3.10
C LEU A 78 -6.12 -8.56 -3.24
N PRO A 79 -6.80 -8.73 -4.40
CA PRO A 79 -7.71 -9.86 -4.59
C PRO A 79 -7.00 -11.21 -4.50
N LEU A 80 -5.79 -11.32 -5.06
CA LEU A 80 -4.97 -12.54 -4.98
C LEU A 80 -4.65 -12.90 -3.52
N LEU A 81 -4.18 -11.93 -2.73
CA LEU A 81 -3.88 -12.11 -1.31
C LEU A 81 -5.14 -12.52 -0.54
N TRP A 82 -6.29 -11.92 -0.83
CA TRP A 82 -7.54 -12.29 -0.19
C TRP A 82 -7.94 -13.74 -0.50
N GLU A 83 -7.81 -14.17 -1.76
CA GLU A 83 -8.08 -15.57 -2.12
C GLU A 83 -7.14 -16.53 -1.38
N LEU A 84 -5.85 -16.18 -1.17
CA LEU A 84 -4.94 -17.00 -0.37
C LEU A 84 -5.38 -17.14 1.09
N VAL A 85 -5.87 -16.05 1.70
CA VAL A 85 -6.43 -16.06 3.07
C VAL A 85 -7.71 -16.89 3.12
N LYS A 86 -8.67 -16.59 2.26
CA LYS A 86 -9.99 -17.22 2.20
C LYS A 86 -9.91 -18.72 1.97
N THR A 87 -8.99 -19.17 1.10
CA THR A 87 -8.79 -20.59 0.78
C THR A 87 -7.85 -21.30 1.76
N LYS A 88 -7.38 -20.60 2.81
CA LYS A 88 -6.45 -21.12 3.84
C LYS A 88 -5.16 -21.72 3.24
N ARG A 89 -4.72 -21.17 2.10
CA ARG A 89 -3.44 -21.56 1.46
C ARG A 89 -2.25 -21.04 2.26
N LEU A 90 -2.46 -19.95 2.99
CA LEU A 90 -1.59 -19.46 4.05
C LEU A 90 -2.28 -19.70 5.40
N LYS A 91 -1.50 -20.08 6.40
CA LYS A 91 -1.96 -20.26 7.78
C LYS A 91 -1.50 -19.08 8.61
N PHE A 92 -2.44 -18.47 9.31
CA PHE A 92 -2.18 -17.31 10.14
C PHE A 92 -2.46 -17.61 11.61
N ASP A 93 -1.67 -16.97 12.47
CA ASP A 93 -1.91 -16.78 13.89
C ASP A 93 -2.23 -15.29 14.14
N PRO A 94 -3.51 -14.92 14.22
CA PRO A 94 -3.92 -13.53 14.41
C PRO A 94 -3.47 -12.93 15.75
N SER A 95 -3.10 -13.75 16.74
CA SER A 95 -2.64 -13.26 18.04
C SER A 95 -1.32 -12.48 17.94
N LYS A 96 -0.52 -12.75 16.89
CA LYS A 96 0.71 -12.01 16.58
C LYS A 96 0.47 -10.55 16.17
N ASN A 97 -0.76 -10.21 15.77
CA ASN A 97 -1.21 -8.85 15.47
C ASN A 97 -2.25 -8.35 16.48
N ASN A 98 -2.14 -8.72 17.76
CA ASN A 98 -3.10 -8.34 18.79
C ASN A 98 -2.84 -6.92 19.34
N PHE A 99 -2.92 -5.92 18.47
CA PHE A 99 -2.83 -4.49 18.79
C PHE A 99 -3.81 -3.70 17.91
N PRO A 100 -4.12 -2.43 18.25
CA PRO A 100 -4.98 -1.59 17.40
C PRO A 100 -4.43 -1.45 15.99
N VAL A 101 -5.25 -1.81 15.00
CA VAL A 101 -4.92 -1.66 13.56
C VAL A 101 -6.00 -0.84 12.88
N THR A 102 -5.62 0.07 11.98
CA THR A 102 -6.57 0.73 11.09
C THR A 102 -6.12 0.69 9.63
N LEU A 103 -7.05 0.91 8.70
CA LEU A 103 -6.81 0.83 7.26
C LEU A 103 -6.90 2.22 6.61
N HIS A 104 -5.81 2.62 5.95
CA HIS A 104 -5.83 3.68 4.96
C HIS A 104 -6.12 3.08 3.58
N ASP A 105 -7.31 3.32 3.04
CA ASP A 105 -7.67 2.95 1.66
C ASP A 105 -6.96 3.85 0.63
N PRO A 106 -5.98 3.35 -0.16
CA PRO A 106 -5.27 4.17 -1.14
C PRO A 106 -6.20 4.58 -2.28
N CYS A 107 -6.21 5.87 -2.62
CA CYS A 107 -7.19 6.44 -3.55
C CYS A 107 -7.23 5.75 -4.92
N ASN A 108 -6.08 5.43 -5.51
CA ASN A 108 -6.02 4.75 -6.80
C ASN A 108 -6.48 3.29 -6.74
N VAL A 109 -6.40 2.64 -5.58
CA VAL A 109 -6.91 1.27 -5.40
C VAL A 109 -8.43 1.30 -5.28
N VAL A 110 -8.97 2.14 -4.40
CA VAL A 110 -10.43 2.13 -4.15
C VAL A 110 -11.25 2.93 -5.16
N ARG A 111 -10.78 4.10 -5.62
CA ARG A 111 -11.55 4.97 -6.53
C ARG A 111 -11.24 4.70 -8.00
N ALA A 112 -9.98 4.43 -8.35
CA ALA A 112 -9.61 4.24 -9.74
C ALA A 112 -9.79 2.77 -10.18
N MET A 113 -9.43 1.80 -9.32
CA MET A 113 -9.56 0.37 -9.60
C MET A 113 -10.84 -0.27 -9.05
N GLY A 114 -11.54 0.37 -8.10
CA GLY A 114 -12.73 -0.19 -7.47
C GLY A 114 -12.46 -1.34 -6.48
N ILE A 115 -11.20 -1.56 -6.07
CA ILE A 115 -10.82 -2.65 -5.16
C ILE A 115 -10.98 -2.17 -3.71
N VAL A 116 -12.11 -2.49 -3.10
CA VAL A 116 -12.47 -1.97 -1.76
C VAL A 116 -12.41 -3.02 -0.66
N GLN A 117 -12.96 -4.21 -0.89
CA GLN A 117 -13.14 -5.22 0.17
C GLN A 117 -11.94 -6.12 0.49
N PRO A 118 -11.11 -6.58 -0.48
CA PRO A 118 -10.08 -7.59 -0.20
C PRO A 118 -9.17 -7.26 0.97
N GLN A 119 -8.61 -6.05 1.01
CA GLN A 119 -7.72 -5.60 2.09
C GLN A 119 -8.38 -5.64 3.47
N ARG A 120 -9.68 -5.38 3.54
CA ARG A 120 -10.46 -5.32 4.79
C ARG A 120 -10.80 -6.71 5.30
N GLU A 121 -11.19 -7.61 4.40
CA GLU A 121 -11.46 -9.00 4.75
C GLU A 121 -10.18 -9.72 5.20
N ILE A 122 -9.03 -9.38 4.61
CA ILE A 122 -7.72 -9.84 5.10
C ILE A 122 -7.49 -9.34 6.53
N LEU A 123 -7.62 -8.03 6.79
CA LEU A 123 -7.37 -7.46 8.13
C LEU A 123 -8.29 -8.06 9.21
N LYS A 124 -9.57 -8.26 8.91
CA LYS A 124 -10.51 -8.95 9.82
C LYS A 124 -10.06 -10.37 10.18
N ALA A 125 -9.36 -11.05 9.27
CA ALA A 125 -8.88 -12.40 9.49
C ALA A 125 -7.57 -12.46 10.27
N ILE A 126 -6.70 -11.45 10.14
CA ILE A 126 -5.32 -11.49 10.65
C ILE A 126 -5.00 -10.51 11.77
N ALA A 127 -5.88 -9.55 12.07
CA ALA A 127 -5.64 -8.49 13.05
C ALA A 127 -6.89 -8.28 13.93
N PRO A 128 -6.96 -8.92 15.12
CA PRO A 128 -8.14 -8.86 16.00
C PRO A 128 -8.52 -7.43 16.43
N GLY A 129 -7.53 -6.54 16.58
CA GLY A 129 -7.73 -5.13 16.94
C GLY A 129 -8.12 -4.21 15.77
N PHE A 130 -8.45 -4.77 14.59
CA PHE A 130 -8.75 -3.99 13.40
C PHE A 130 -10.03 -3.14 13.55
N ARG A 131 -9.92 -1.87 13.17
CA ARG A 131 -11.02 -0.90 13.10
C ARG A 131 -10.87 0.05 11.91
N GLU A 132 -11.99 0.53 11.39
CA GLU A 132 -11.99 1.43 10.24
C GLU A 132 -11.68 2.88 10.59
N MET A 133 -11.05 3.59 9.66
CA MET A 133 -11.12 5.05 9.60
C MET A 133 -12.54 5.50 9.18
N THR A 134 -12.93 6.73 9.53
CA THR A 134 -14.19 7.33 9.04
C THR A 134 -13.92 8.71 8.43
N PRO A 135 -14.35 8.98 7.17
CA PRO A 135 -14.91 8.06 6.18
C PRO A 135 -13.88 7.02 5.65
N ARG A 136 -14.38 5.93 5.04
CA ARG A 136 -13.55 4.82 4.50
C ARG A 136 -13.88 4.50 3.04
N GLY A 137 -13.14 3.56 2.46
CA GLY A 137 -13.36 3.06 1.10
C GLY A 137 -13.23 4.18 0.08
N VAL A 138 -14.17 4.22 -0.88
CA VAL A 138 -14.17 5.24 -1.95
C VAL A 138 -14.27 6.68 -1.42
N TYR A 139 -14.87 6.88 -0.24
CA TYR A 139 -15.04 8.18 0.42
C TYR A 139 -13.85 8.56 1.32
N ASN A 140 -12.80 7.72 1.39
CA ASN A 140 -11.63 7.97 2.23
C ASN A 140 -10.88 9.25 1.82
N TYR A 141 -10.33 9.97 2.79
CA TYR A 141 -9.45 11.10 2.54
C TYR A 141 -8.14 10.67 1.87
N CYS A 142 -7.59 11.53 1.00
CA CYS A 142 -6.26 11.36 0.44
C CYS A 142 -5.20 11.33 1.56
N CYS A 143 -4.10 10.59 1.37
CA CYS A 143 -2.96 10.62 2.30
C CYS A 143 -2.18 11.94 2.26
N GLY A 144 -2.28 12.70 1.17
CA GLY A 144 -1.59 13.97 0.97
C GLY A 144 -0.35 13.91 0.07
N GLY A 145 0.19 12.72 -0.26
CA GLY A 145 1.36 12.59 -1.14
C GLY A 145 1.10 12.04 -2.54
N GLY A 146 -0.15 12.08 -3.02
CA GLY A 146 -0.45 11.81 -4.43
C GLY A 146 0.25 12.81 -5.37
N SER A 147 0.26 12.52 -6.68
CA SER A 147 0.76 13.45 -7.71
C SER A 147 2.18 13.99 -7.48
N GLY A 148 3.11 13.15 -7.00
CA GLY A 148 4.50 13.54 -6.74
C GLY A 148 4.76 14.09 -5.33
N PHE A 149 3.73 14.49 -4.58
CA PHE A 149 3.93 15.11 -3.27
C PHE A 149 4.62 14.20 -2.25
N ALA A 150 4.53 12.87 -2.36
CA ALA A 150 5.22 11.95 -1.44
C ALA A 150 6.76 12.00 -1.55
N ILE A 151 7.31 12.50 -2.67
CA ILE A 151 8.77 12.51 -2.93
C ILE A 151 9.33 13.92 -3.18
N MET A 152 8.47 14.91 -3.41
CA MET A 152 8.90 16.28 -3.63
C MET A 152 9.17 16.99 -2.30
N ASN A 153 10.43 17.36 -2.06
CA ASN A 153 10.86 18.08 -0.85
C ASN A 153 11.52 19.44 -1.17
N SER A 154 11.64 19.82 -2.44
CA SER A 154 12.14 21.14 -2.84
C SER A 154 11.23 22.26 -2.35
N MET A 155 11.75 23.47 -2.16
CA MET A 155 10.95 24.65 -1.74
C MET A 155 10.14 24.37 -0.46
N ASN A 156 8.86 24.73 -0.44
CA ASN A 156 7.95 24.54 0.68
C ASN A 156 7.00 23.34 0.49
N PHE A 157 7.32 22.38 -0.38
CA PHE A 157 6.44 21.24 -0.66
C PHE A 157 6.20 20.37 0.59
N SER A 158 7.22 20.16 1.41
CA SER A 158 7.10 19.42 2.68
C SER A 158 6.20 20.17 3.68
N ASP A 159 6.36 21.48 3.81
CA ASP A 159 5.51 22.33 4.65
C ASP A 159 4.03 22.25 4.22
N PHE A 160 3.78 22.42 2.92
CA PHE A 160 2.43 22.31 2.38
C PHE A 160 1.85 20.91 2.59
N ARG A 161 2.65 19.86 2.34
CA ARG A 161 2.24 18.47 2.54
C ARG A 161 1.80 18.23 3.99
N ASN A 162 2.66 18.56 4.94
CA ASN A 162 2.45 18.22 6.35
C ASN A 162 1.39 19.11 7.04
N LYS A 163 1.35 20.41 6.70
CA LYS A 163 0.42 21.38 7.32
C LYS A 163 -0.96 21.41 6.65
N ILE A 164 -1.03 21.10 5.35
CA ILE A 164 -2.27 21.27 4.57
C ILE A 164 -2.78 19.93 4.02
N SER A 165 -2.02 19.26 3.14
CA SER A 165 -2.57 18.12 2.38
C SER A 165 -2.78 16.87 3.26
N CYS A 166 -1.87 16.59 4.18
CA CYS A 166 -1.95 15.46 5.11
C CYS A 166 -2.83 15.74 6.32
N ARG A 167 -3.17 17.01 6.62
CA ARG A 167 -3.83 17.40 7.88
C ARG A 167 -5.13 16.62 8.15
N MET A 168 -6.00 16.52 7.15
CA MET A 168 -7.26 15.78 7.30
C MET A 168 -7.05 14.28 7.45
N LYS A 169 -6.03 13.72 6.79
CA LYS A 169 -5.66 12.31 6.98
C LYS A 169 -5.13 12.06 8.38
N PHE A 170 -4.25 12.93 8.87
CA PHE A 170 -3.68 12.78 10.20
C PHE A 170 -4.75 12.87 11.28
N LYS A 171 -5.66 13.85 11.18
CA LYS A 171 -6.87 13.91 12.03
C LYS A 171 -7.62 12.58 12.02
N GLN A 172 -7.91 12.04 10.83
CA GLN A 172 -8.65 10.79 10.69
C GLN A 172 -7.92 9.58 11.31
N ILE A 173 -6.59 9.52 11.21
CA ILE A 173 -5.76 8.50 11.87
C ILE A 173 -5.93 8.59 13.39
N LEU A 174 -5.79 9.79 13.96
CA LEU A 174 -5.94 10.01 15.40
C LEU A 174 -7.34 9.62 15.88
N GLU A 175 -8.38 9.97 15.12
CA GLU A 175 -9.77 9.63 15.44
C GLU A 175 -10.03 8.12 15.43
N ALA A 176 -9.37 7.36 14.53
CA ALA A 176 -9.50 5.90 14.50
C ALA A 176 -8.95 5.25 15.78
N PHE A 177 -7.90 5.83 16.37
CA PHE A 177 -7.24 5.31 17.57
C PHE A 177 -7.64 6.02 18.87
N ARG A 178 -8.69 6.84 18.85
CA ARG A 178 -9.10 7.64 20.01
C ARG A 178 -9.16 6.90 21.36
N PRO A 179 -9.63 5.64 21.45
CA PRO A 179 -9.68 4.94 22.73
C PRO A 179 -8.30 4.65 23.36
N GLU A 180 -7.27 4.45 22.53
CA GLU A 180 -5.93 4.09 22.99
C GLU A 180 -4.91 5.22 22.76
N ILE A 181 -5.32 6.36 22.18
CA ILE A 181 -4.39 7.37 21.64
C ILE A 181 -3.38 7.87 22.67
N ASP A 182 -3.82 8.02 23.93
CA ASP A 182 -3.00 8.54 25.04
C ASP A 182 -2.14 7.45 25.72
N ASP A 183 -2.33 6.17 25.40
CA ASP A 183 -1.50 5.09 25.93
C ASP A 183 -0.31 4.80 25.01
N VAL A 184 0.85 5.35 25.37
CA VAL A 184 2.09 5.21 24.60
C VAL A 184 2.65 3.77 24.64
N ASN A 185 2.24 2.95 25.61
CA ASN A 185 2.74 1.56 25.71
C ASN A 185 2.07 0.63 24.70
N VAL A 186 0.95 1.04 24.09
CA VAL A 186 0.21 0.25 23.11
C VAL A 186 0.59 0.71 21.69
N PRO A 187 1.24 -0.12 20.86
CA PRO A 187 1.51 0.24 19.47
C PRO A 187 0.21 0.31 18.67
N LYS A 188 0.10 1.30 17.78
CA LYS A 188 -1.09 1.52 16.94
C LYS A 188 -0.66 1.52 15.48
N TYR A 189 -1.14 0.55 14.71
CA TYR A 189 -0.62 0.32 13.36
C TYR A 189 -1.55 0.86 12.26
N ILE A 190 -1.00 1.75 11.44
CA ILE A 190 -1.66 2.32 10.27
C ILE A 190 -1.31 1.45 9.05
N CYS A 191 -2.22 0.57 8.65
CA CYS A 191 -2.09 -0.24 7.44
C CYS A 191 -2.40 0.61 6.20
N ALA A 192 -1.38 0.88 5.40
CA ALA A 192 -1.46 1.61 4.15
C ALA A 192 -0.86 0.77 3.00
N PRO A 193 -1.68 0.00 2.25
CA PRO A 193 -1.23 -0.86 1.14
C PRO A 193 -0.86 -0.04 -0.11
N CYS A 194 0.00 0.97 0.05
CA CYS A 194 0.53 1.80 -1.01
C CYS A 194 1.83 2.50 -0.58
N SER A 195 2.92 2.27 -1.34
CA SER A 195 4.23 2.90 -1.08
C SER A 195 4.18 4.43 -0.89
N ASN A 196 3.56 5.19 -1.81
CA ASN A 196 3.46 6.66 -1.68
C ASN A 196 2.64 7.09 -0.45
N CYS A 197 1.60 6.31 -0.08
CA CYS A 197 0.82 6.56 1.12
C CYS A 197 1.67 6.34 2.38
N LYS A 198 2.47 5.25 2.41
CA LYS A 198 3.44 4.98 3.49
C LYS A 198 4.44 6.12 3.64
N GLY A 199 5.02 6.61 2.54
CA GLY A 199 5.92 7.77 2.58
C GLY A 199 5.28 9.04 3.13
N SER A 200 4.04 9.34 2.71
CA SER A 200 3.31 10.52 3.23
C SER A 200 2.95 10.39 4.71
N ILE A 201 2.58 9.18 5.14
CA ILE A 201 2.24 8.89 6.53
C ILE A 201 3.49 8.99 7.39
N ARG A 202 4.62 8.42 6.97
CA ARG A 202 5.92 8.59 7.64
C ARG A 202 6.23 10.06 7.89
N ASP A 203 6.18 10.88 6.84
CA ASP A 203 6.59 12.28 6.92
C ASP A 203 5.68 13.10 7.85
N VAL A 204 4.36 12.80 7.89
CA VAL A 204 3.44 13.50 8.81
C VAL A 204 3.60 13.00 10.25
N LEU A 205 3.90 11.72 10.46
CA LEU A 205 4.19 11.20 11.80
C LEU A 205 5.49 11.81 12.35
N GLU A 206 6.53 11.91 11.52
CA GLU A 206 7.80 12.58 11.87
C GLU A 206 7.56 14.06 12.19
N TYR A 207 6.85 14.78 11.33
CA TYR A 207 6.59 16.22 11.53
C TYR A 207 5.87 16.56 12.84
N TYR A 208 4.97 15.68 13.32
CA TYR A 208 4.25 15.90 14.58
C TYR A 208 4.83 15.11 15.77
N ASP A 209 5.97 14.44 15.62
CA ASP A 209 6.55 13.47 16.58
C ASP A 209 5.53 12.41 17.04
N ALA A 210 4.61 12.03 16.16
CA ALA A 210 3.43 11.26 16.52
C ALA A 210 3.77 9.82 16.92
N THR A 211 4.88 9.26 16.43
CA THR A 211 5.41 7.97 16.91
C THR A 211 5.85 8.07 18.38
N ALA A 212 6.59 9.11 18.76
CA ALA A 212 7.00 9.29 20.15
C ALA A 212 5.83 9.66 21.08
N LYS A 213 4.89 10.49 20.60
CA LYS A 213 3.76 10.99 21.40
C LYS A 213 2.64 9.97 21.60
N TYR A 214 2.40 9.11 20.61
CA TYR A 214 1.21 8.26 20.56
C TYR A 214 1.50 6.79 20.19
N ASN A 215 2.77 6.43 19.96
CA ASN A 215 3.18 5.11 19.47
C ASN A 215 2.44 4.70 18.17
N LEU A 216 2.30 5.66 17.26
CA LEU A 216 1.78 5.40 15.92
C LEU A 216 2.88 4.77 15.05
N GLN A 217 2.58 3.58 14.56
CA GLN A 217 3.37 2.81 13.62
C GLN A 217 2.65 2.78 12.26
N TYR A 218 3.38 2.58 11.17
CA TYR A 218 2.80 2.48 9.83
C TYR A 218 3.48 1.38 9.03
N GLY A 219 2.75 0.82 8.07
CA GLY A 219 3.30 -0.14 7.11
C GLY A 219 2.23 -0.62 6.14
N GLY A 220 2.52 -1.64 5.35
CA GLY A 220 1.56 -2.20 4.39
C GLY A 220 0.73 -3.33 5.00
N LEU A 221 -0.12 -3.91 4.15
CA LEU A 221 -0.91 -5.08 4.51
C LEU A 221 -0.04 -6.33 4.51
N VAL A 222 0.92 -6.42 3.59
CA VAL A 222 1.79 -7.60 3.46
C VAL A 222 2.66 -7.76 4.71
N GLU A 223 3.17 -6.68 5.30
CA GLU A 223 3.94 -6.73 6.55
C GLU A 223 3.11 -7.32 7.71
N LEU A 224 1.83 -6.95 7.83
CA LEU A 224 0.90 -7.55 8.81
C LEU A 224 0.61 -9.03 8.50
N MET A 225 0.46 -9.38 7.21
CA MET A 225 0.25 -10.77 6.80
C MET A 225 1.47 -11.63 7.16
N VAL A 226 2.68 -11.15 6.89
CA VAL A 226 3.93 -11.85 7.21
C VAL A 226 4.08 -12.02 8.71
N ASN A 227 3.84 -10.95 9.49
CA ASN A 227 3.89 -11.04 10.95
C ASN A 227 2.90 -12.07 11.53
N ALA A 228 1.73 -12.22 10.90
CA ALA A 228 0.73 -13.20 11.30
C ALA A 228 1.00 -14.62 10.78
N LEU A 229 2.02 -14.89 9.97
CA LEU A 229 2.27 -16.25 9.48
C LEU A 229 2.53 -17.20 10.65
N ALA A 230 1.83 -18.34 10.67
CA ALA A 230 1.87 -19.28 11.80
C ALA A 230 3.28 -19.90 11.99
N ASP A 231 4.01 -20.09 10.89
CA ASP A 231 5.35 -20.66 10.80
C ASP A 231 6.49 -19.65 11.05
N LEU A 232 6.17 -18.38 11.31
CA LEU A 232 7.17 -17.37 11.65
C LEU A 232 7.40 -17.32 13.17
N ASP A 233 8.56 -17.79 13.64
CA ASP A 233 8.86 -17.89 15.08
C ASP A 233 9.11 -16.54 15.76
N ARG A 234 9.62 -15.56 15.00
CA ARG A 234 9.94 -14.22 15.50
C ARG A 234 9.00 -13.18 14.91
N PRO A 235 8.66 -12.10 15.64
CA PRO A 235 7.92 -11.00 15.06
C PRO A 235 8.62 -10.47 13.81
N PHE A 236 7.85 -10.17 12.77
CA PHE A 236 8.36 -9.47 11.58
C PHE A 236 8.42 -7.95 11.81
N LEU A 237 7.55 -7.44 12.67
CA LEU A 237 7.45 -6.02 12.96
C LEU A 237 8.44 -5.66 14.07
N GLU A 238 9.46 -4.87 13.72
CA GLU A 238 10.59 -4.51 14.60
C GLU A 238 10.15 -3.90 15.95
N PHE A 239 9.04 -3.14 15.98
CA PHE A 239 8.54 -2.55 17.22
C PHE A 239 7.92 -3.56 18.21
N LEU A 240 7.83 -4.84 17.83
CA LEU A 240 7.42 -5.95 18.68
C LEU A 240 8.61 -6.79 19.16
N GLU A 241 9.82 -6.52 18.66
CA GLU A 241 11.02 -7.16 19.15
C GLU A 241 11.34 -6.65 20.57
N GLU A 242 11.60 -7.57 21.50
CA GLU A 242 12.01 -7.28 22.89
C GLU A 242 13.45 -6.74 22.98
#